data_AF-A0AAW4HZF7-F1
#
_entry.id   AF-A0AAW4HZF7-F1
#
_cell.length_a   1.000
_cell.length_b   1.000
_cell.length_c   1.000
_cell.angle_alpha   90.00
_cell.angle_beta   90.00
_cell.angle_gamma   90.00
#
_symmetry.space_group_name_H-M   'P 1'
#
loop_
_entity.id
_entity.type
_entity.pdbx_description
1 polymer ?
#
loop_
_entity_poly.entity_id
_entity_poly.type
_entity_poly.pdbx_seq_one_letter_code
_entity_poly.pdbx_strand_id
1 'polypeptide(L)'
;FIYPTDTTRVTSGFRGSRPDHHGIDLAESGYHPIYAAASGRVSRSYVSSSYGECIMIVHTIDGVTWETVYAHMRSGSRTVKEGDYVTQGQTIGVMGSTGEVTGQHLHFELHKGSWNVNKSNAVNPLDYLGKGDGGGTTDPSNKPLQPKGLGIATSKYPEGSGINLYSGPGKDAWFTGHVINTKMPYLIIDAAWYGGNENMLCLGWEAWAKEEHFEVEWFHAYSKYPAGYGINTYDGPNGNYKGNVDGSYPYGVFARKDGYIDIGQNTWVKEEHFNVR
;
A
#
# COMPACT_ATOMS: atom_id res chain seq x y z
N PHE A 1 6.98 -15.96 -2.70
CA PHE A 1 6.60 -14.54 -2.85
C PHE A 1 5.20 -14.46 -3.48
N ILE A 2 4.33 -13.56 -3.02
CA ILE A 2 3.04 -13.30 -3.70
C ILE A 2 3.25 -12.36 -4.89
N TYR A 3 2.27 -12.28 -5.79
CA TYR A 3 2.26 -11.23 -6.82
C TYR A 3 2.25 -9.84 -6.18
N PRO A 4 3.05 -8.89 -6.67
CA PRO A 4 3.22 -7.58 -6.05
C PRO A 4 2.13 -6.57 -6.43
N THR A 5 1.10 -6.99 -7.16
CA THR A 5 -0.06 -6.18 -7.57
C THR A 5 -1.23 -7.13 -7.91
N ASP A 6 -2.40 -6.59 -8.20
CA ASP A 6 -3.63 -7.34 -8.50
C ASP A 6 -3.76 -7.76 -9.97
N THR A 7 -2.79 -7.39 -10.82
CA THR A 7 -2.64 -7.91 -12.19
C THR A 7 -1.48 -8.90 -12.31
N THR A 8 -1.68 -9.92 -13.14
CA THR A 8 -0.64 -10.90 -13.54
C THR A 8 -0.21 -10.70 -15.00
N ARG A 9 -0.65 -9.63 -15.67
CA ARG A 9 -0.38 -9.37 -17.09
C ARG A 9 1.05 -8.85 -17.28
N VAL A 10 1.95 -9.76 -17.66
CA VAL A 10 3.34 -9.43 -17.99
C VAL A 10 3.43 -8.83 -19.39
N THR A 11 3.89 -7.59 -19.50
CA THR A 11 4.13 -6.91 -20.79
C THR A 11 5.59 -6.96 -21.25
N SER A 12 6.52 -7.16 -20.31
CA SER A 12 7.95 -7.34 -20.59
C SER A 12 8.56 -8.31 -19.58
N GLY A 13 9.28 -9.32 -20.08
CA GLY A 13 9.87 -10.38 -19.26
C GLY A 13 11.33 -10.14 -18.90
N PHE A 14 11.81 -10.86 -17.89
CA PHE A 14 13.21 -10.82 -17.45
C PHE A 14 14.15 -11.27 -18.58
N ARG A 15 15.07 -10.37 -18.98
CA ARG A 15 16.06 -10.58 -20.05
C ARG A 15 15.47 -11.21 -21.33
N GLY A 16 14.23 -10.87 -21.65
CA GLY A 16 13.51 -11.37 -22.82
C GLY A 16 13.85 -10.56 -24.06
N SER A 17 12.87 -9.82 -24.59
CA SER A 17 13.07 -8.88 -25.71
C SER A 17 14.04 -7.73 -25.39
N ARG A 18 14.28 -7.47 -24.11
CA ARG A 18 15.21 -6.48 -23.57
C ARG A 18 16.26 -7.21 -22.72
N PRO A 19 17.46 -7.53 -23.25
CA PRO A 19 18.48 -8.32 -22.53
C PRO A 19 18.99 -7.68 -21.23
N ASP A 20 18.83 -6.37 -21.10
CA ASP A 20 19.15 -5.53 -19.95
C ASP A 20 17.95 -5.31 -19.00
N HIS A 21 16.84 -6.01 -19.22
CA HIS A 21 15.68 -5.94 -18.34
C HIS A 21 15.84 -6.89 -17.15
N HIS A 22 16.14 -6.32 -15.98
CA HIS A 22 16.48 -7.06 -14.76
C HIS A 22 15.28 -7.44 -13.89
N GLY A 23 14.07 -7.24 -14.40
CA GLY A 23 12.82 -7.55 -13.71
C GLY A 23 11.74 -8.02 -14.66
N ILE A 24 10.49 -7.86 -14.25
CA ILE A 24 9.31 -7.98 -15.10
C ILE A 24 8.49 -6.68 -15.06
N ASP A 25 7.82 -6.39 -16.15
CA ASP A 25 6.84 -5.30 -16.20
C ASP A 25 5.44 -5.90 -16.16
N LEU A 26 4.70 -5.58 -15.09
CA LEU A 26 3.28 -5.91 -14.92
C LEU A 26 2.46 -4.66 -15.23
N ALA A 27 1.55 -4.73 -16.19
CA ALA A 27 0.82 -3.54 -16.62
C ALA A 27 -0.68 -3.82 -16.72
N GLU A 28 -1.48 -2.89 -16.24
CA GLU A 28 -2.93 -2.86 -16.47
C GLU A 28 -3.40 -1.40 -16.31
N SER A 29 -4.47 -1.04 -17.01
CA SER A 29 -5.02 0.33 -16.95
C SER A 29 -5.89 0.53 -15.71
N GLY A 30 -5.86 1.73 -15.13
CA GLY A 30 -6.65 2.07 -13.96
C GLY A 30 -5.89 1.89 -12.66
N TYR A 31 -6.61 1.76 -11.54
CA TYR A 31 -6.00 1.68 -10.23
C TYR A 31 -5.50 0.28 -9.93
N HIS A 32 -4.19 0.18 -9.70
CA HIS A 32 -3.53 -1.07 -9.31
C HIS A 32 -2.66 -0.82 -8.07
N PRO A 33 -3.08 -1.27 -6.88
CA PRO A 33 -2.24 -1.18 -5.69
C PRO A 33 -0.99 -2.05 -5.84
N ILE A 34 0.10 -1.62 -5.22
CA ILE A 34 1.35 -2.37 -5.13
C ILE A 34 1.49 -2.90 -3.70
N TYR A 35 1.82 -4.17 -3.58
CA TYR A 35 1.93 -4.89 -2.31
C TYR A 35 3.35 -5.40 -2.08
N ALA A 36 3.77 -5.44 -0.82
CA ALA A 36 4.99 -6.13 -0.43
C ALA A 36 4.87 -7.63 -0.75
N ALA A 37 5.71 -8.13 -1.66
CA ALA A 37 5.67 -9.52 -2.14
C ALA A 37 6.03 -10.56 -1.06
N ALA A 38 6.70 -10.12 0.01
CA ALA A 38 6.98 -10.87 1.24
C ALA A 38 7.17 -9.90 2.41
N SER A 39 7.08 -10.40 3.64
CA SER A 39 7.42 -9.62 4.84
C SER A 39 8.90 -9.26 4.83
N GLY A 40 9.27 -8.09 5.35
CA GLY A 40 10.64 -7.61 5.29
C GLY A 40 10.83 -6.23 5.88
N ARG A 41 12.01 -5.67 5.66
CA ARG A 41 12.38 -4.31 6.08
C ARG A 41 12.66 -3.46 4.84
N VAL A 42 12.05 -2.29 4.77
CA VAL A 42 12.27 -1.34 3.68
C VAL A 42 13.71 -0.86 3.73
N SER A 43 14.49 -1.16 2.69
CA SER A 43 15.88 -0.74 2.56
C SER A 43 16.00 0.63 1.91
N ARG A 44 15.07 1.00 1.02
CA ARG A 44 15.00 2.32 0.38
C ARG A 44 13.55 2.68 0.04
N SER A 45 13.21 3.95 0.11
CA SER A 45 11.95 4.52 -0.39
C SER A 45 12.24 5.94 -0.87
N TYR A 46 12.33 6.14 -2.18
CA TYR A 46 12.85 7.40 -2.75
C TYR A 46 12.47 7.59 -4.22
N VAL A 47 12.74 8.78 -4.75
CA VAL A 47 12.62 9.11 -6.18
C VAL A 47 13.96 8.88 -6.86
N SER A 48 14.02 7.88 -7.71
CA SER A 48 15.14 7.58 -8.60
C SER A 48 14.95 8.26 -9.95
N SER A 49 16.03 8.69 -10.59
CA SER A 49 15.98 9.23 -11.95
C SER A 49 15.50 8.21 -12.99
N SER A 50 15.83 6.92 -12.82
CA SER A 50 15.43 5.85 -13.73
C SER A 50 14.18 5.13 -13.25
N TYR A 51 14.18 4.62 -12.01
CA TYR A 51 13.04 3.88 -11.46
C TYR A 51 11.85 4.77 -11.09
N GLY A 52 11.99 6.10 -11.11
CA GLY A 52 10.96 6.99 -10.61
C GLY A 52 10.74 6.81 -9.10
N GLU A 53 9.50 6.99 -8.67
CA GLU A 53 9.10 6.64 -7.31
C GLU A 53 9.25 5.13 -7.10
N CYS A 54 10.12 4.74 -6.18
CA CYS A 54 10.42 3.33 -5.96
C CYS A 54 10.61 2.99 -4.49
N ILE A 55 10.38 1.73 -4.17
CA ILE A 55 10.61 1.12 -2.86
C ILE A 55 11.47 -0.13 -3.08
N MET A 56 12.41 -0.36 -2.17
CA MET A 56 13.19 -1.59 -2.09
C MET A 56 13.00 -2.22 -0.72
N ILE A 57 12.84 -3.54 -0.66
CA ILE A 57 12.53 -4.27 0.58
C ILE A 57 13.44 -5.48 0.69
N VAL A 58 14.17 -5.55 1.79
CA VAL A 58 15.00 -6.71 2.15
C VAL A 58 14.17 -7.72 2.92
N HIS A 59 14.30 -8.98 2.52
CA HIS A 59 13.61 -10.12 3.10
C HIS A 59 14.62 -11.16 3.58
N THR A 60 14.28 -11.89 4.63
CA THR A 60 14.96 -13.13 5.00
C THR A 60 13.96 -14.27 4.91
N ILE A 61 14.16 -15.18 3.96
CA ILE A 61 13.28 -16.32 3.69
C ILE A 61 14.14 -17.57 3.69
N ASP A 62 13.81 -18.54 4.55
CA ASP A 62 14.58 -19.78 4.73
C ASP A 62 16.08 -19.55 4.97
N GLY A 63 16.41 -18.50 5.74
CA GLY A 63 17.79 -18.10 6.05
C GLY A 63 18.54 -17.43 4.88
N VAL A 64 17.89 -17.23 3.73
CA VAL A 64 18.45 -16.56 2.56
C VAL A 64 17.97 -15.12 2.50
N THR A 65 18.91 -14.19 2.30
CA THR A 65 18.58 -12.79 2.03
C THR A 65 18.09 -12.61 0.59
N TRP A 66 16.99 -11.89 0.45
CA TRP A 66 16.45 -11.45 -0.83
C TRP A 66 16.17 -9.96 -0.79
N GLU A 67 16.14 -9.31 -1.93
CA GLU A 67 15.68 -7.92 -2.04
C GLU A 67 14.74 -7.78 -3.23
N THR A 68 13.62 -7.11 -3.01
CA THR A 68 12.64 -6.80 -4.06
C THR A 68 12.68 -5.31 -4.39
N VAL A 69 12.51 -4.98 -5.67
CA VAL A 69 12.40 -3.60 -6.16
C VAL A 69 11.02 -3.41 -6.74
N TYR A 70 10.35 -2.33 -6.34
CA TYR A 70 9.05 -1.92 -6.84
C TYR A 70 9.22 -0.52 -7.41
N ALA A 71 9.15 -0.37 -8.72
CA ALA A 71 9.47 0.87 -9.42
C ALA A 71 8.29 1.43 -10.22
N HIS A 72 8.47 2.66 -10.68
CA HIS A 72 7.52 3.44 -11.46
C HIS A 72 6.20 3.67 -10.73
N MET A 73 6.24 3.76 -9.40
CA MET A 73 5.05 4.07 -8.62
C MET A 73 4.50 5.43 -8.99
N ARG A 74 3.22 5.65 -8.71
CA ARG A 74 2.60 6.96 -8.90
C ARG A 74 3.21 7.99 -7.94
N SER A 75 3.36 9.22 -8.41
CA SER A 75 3.90 10.33 -7.62
C SER A 75 3.14 10.48 -6.30
N GLY A 76 3.89 10.51 -5.19
CA GLY A 76 3.36 10.65 -3.83
C GLY A 76 2.60 9.43 -3.29
N SER A 77 2.58 8.30 -4.00
CA SER A 77 1.80 7.12 -3.60
C SER A 77 2.52 6.16 -2.66
N ARG A 78 3.86 6.26 -2.51
CA ARG A 78 4.62 5.41 -1.58
C ARG A 78 4.04 5.53 -0.17
N THR A 79 3.75 4.43 0.50
CA THR A 79 3.11 4.45 1.83
C THR A 79 4.06 4.09 2.98
N VAL A 80 5.33 3.79 2.66
CA VAL A 80 6.36 3.37 3.62
C VAL A 80 7.67 4.13 3.38
N LYS A 81 8.50 4.23 4.42
CA LYS A 81 9.82 4.87 4.37
C LYS A 81 10.95 3.88 4.68
N GLU A 82 12.18 4.28 4.38
CA GLU A 82 13.36 3.49 4.75
C GLU A 82 13.38 3.15 6.24
N GLY A 83 13.64 1.87 6.53
CA GLY A 83 13.70 1.32 7.89
C GLY A 83 12.40 0.73 8.41
N ASP A 84 11.25 1.02 7.79
CA ASP A 84 9.96 0.46 8.17
C ASP A 84 9.95 -1.07 7.99
N TYR A 85 9.22 -1.77 8.85
CA TYR A 85 8.89 -3.18 8.67
C TYR A 85 7.55 -3.31 7.94
N VAL A 86 7.50 -4.21 6.97
CA VAL A 86 6.28 -4.53 6.21
C VAL A 86 5.91 -6.00 6.36
N THR A 87 4.61 -6.26 6.25
CA THR A 87 4.06 -7.62 6.16
C THR A 87 3.76 -7.99 4.72
N GLN A 88 3.89 -9.26 4.35
CA GLN A 88 3.47 -9.75 3.02
C GLN A 88 2.02 -9.32 2.73
N GLY A 89 1.78 -8.79 1.53
CA GLY A 89 0.46 -8.28 1.11
C GLY A 89 0.13 -6.87 1.59
N GLN A 90 0.96 -6.23 2.42
CA GLN A 90 0.77 -4.84 2.79
C GLN A 90 0.90 -3.93 1.57
N THR A 91 -0.07 -3.02 1.37
CA THR A 91 0.02 -1.99 0.34
C THR A 91 1.18 -1.04 0.64
N ILE A 92 2.08 -0.90 -0.31
CA ILE A 92 3.30 -0.07 -0.23
C ILE A 92 3.29 1.09 -1.23
N GLY A 93 2.38 1.08 -2.20
CA GLY A 93 2.22 2.16 -3.18
C GLY A 93 1.13 1.88 -4.20
N VAL A 94 1.08 2.68 -5.27
CA VAL A 94 0.16 2.51 -6.39
C VAL A 94 0.96 2.49 -7.69
N MET A 95 0.59 1.59 -8.61
CA MET A 95 1.17 1.53 -9.95
C MET A 95 1.04 2.90 -10.63
N GLY A 96 2.09 3.31 -11.33
CA GLY A 96 2.12 4.61 -11.98
C GLY A 96 3.05 4.62 -13.19
N SER A 97 3.56 5.81 -13.49
CA SER A 97 4.36 6.06 -14.68
C SER A 97 5.46 7.11 -14.41
N THR A 98 6.12 7.03 -13.26
CA THR A 98 7.25 7.92 -12.93
C THR A 98 8.59 7.31 -13.36
N GLY A 99 9.59 8.15 -13.62
CA GLY A 99 10.90 7.72 -14.11
C GLY A 99 10.94 7.49 -15.62
N GLU A 100 11.81 6.60 -16.07
CA GLU A 100 12.05 6.32 -17.49
C GLU A 100 11.05 5.30 -18.05
N VAL A 101 9.82 5.75 -18.31
CA VAL A 101 8.72 4.89 -18.76
C VAL A 101 7.86 5.52 -19.86
N THR A 102 7.22 4.68 -20.68
CA THR A 102 6.32 5.12 -21.76
C THR A 102 4.83 5.02 -21.40
N GLY A 103 4.50 4.43 -20.25
CA GLY A 103 3.13 4.21 -19.82
C GLY A 103 3.07 3.50 -18.48
N GLN A 104 1.85 3.40 -17.92
CA GLN A 104 1.64 2.81 -16.60
C GLN A 104 2.03 1.33 -16.55
N HIS A 105 2.93 0.99 -15.62
CA HIS A 105 3.28 -0.38 -15.27
C HIS A 105 4.01 -0.41 -13.92
N LEU A 106 4.04 -1.58 -13.30
CA LEU A 106 4.94 -1.90 -12.21
C LEU A 106 6.16 -2.62 -12.79
N HIS A 107 7.32 -2.01 -12.67
CA HIS A 107 8.58 -2.72 -12.85
C HIS A 107 8.98 -3.39 -11.53
N PHE A 108 9.08 -4.71 -11.55
CA PHE A 108 9.37 -5.53 -10.38
C PHE A 108 10.65 -6.34 -10.58
N GLU A 109 11.67 -6.08 -9.75
CA GLU A 109 12.90 -6.87 -9.73
C GLU A 109 12.95 -7.77 -8.48
N LEU A 110 13.59 -8.93 -8.62
CA LEU A 110 13.88 -9.85 -7.53
C LEU A 110 15.38 -10.16 -7.52
N HIS A 111 16.02 -9.96 -6.38
CA HIS A 111 17.45 -10.16 -6.18
C HIS A 111 17.69 -11.22 -5.11
N LYS A 112 18.61 -12.16 -5.40
CA LYS A 112 19.12 -13.10 -4.40
C LYS A 112 20.34 -12.47 -3.70
N GLY A 113 20.16 -12.01 -2.48
CA GLY A 113 21.06 -11.07 -1.81
C GLY A 113 20.68 -9.61 -2.06
N SER A 114 21.48 -8.67 -1.56
CA SER A 114 21.19 -7.24 -1.68
C SER A 114 21.25 -6.75 -3.12
N TRP A 115 20.34 -5.83 -3.48
CA TRP A 115 20.34 -5.10 -4.73
C TRP A 115 21.70 -4.41 -4.92
N ASN A 116 22.24 -4.49 -6.13
CA ASN A 116 23.46 -3.79 -6.50
C ASN A 116 23.31 -3.15 -7.88
N VAL A 117 24.09 -2.10 -8.15
CA VAL A 117 23.97 -1.30 -9.38
C VAL A 117 24.15 -2.12 -10.66
N ASN A 118 24.98 -3.17 -10.62
CA ASN A 118 25.19 -4.07 -11.75
C ASN A 118 24.07 -5.09 -11.92
N LYS A 119 23.16 -5.19 -10.94
CA LYS A 119 22.03 -6.12 -10.88
C LYS A 119 22.47 -7.55 -11.18
N SER A 120 23.69 -7.89 -10.75
CA SER A 120 24.36 -9.14 -11.06
C SER A 120 23.69 -10.35 -10.41
N ASN A 121 22.93 -10.10 -9.36
CA ASN A 121 22.17 -11.08 -8.60
C ASN A 121 20.65 -11.02 -8.86
N ALA A 122 20.21 -10.28 -9.88
CA ALA A 122 18.83 -10.28 -10.33
C ALA A 122 18.49 -11.67 -10.88
N VAL A 123 17.33 -12.19 -10.49
CA VAL A 123 16.77 -13.46 -10.95
C VAL A 123 15.42 -13.21 -11.61
N ASN A 124 14.97 -14.12 -12.45
CA ASN A 124 13.64 -14.02 -13.05
C ASN A 124 12.56 -14.10 -11.97
N PRO A 125 11.78 -13.02 -11.71
CA PRO A 125 10.74 -13.03 -10.68
C PRO A 125 9.67 -14.12 -10.89
N LEU A 126 9.34 -14.44 -12.15
CA LEU A 126 8.30 -15.43 -12.47
C LEU A 126 8.67 -16.85 -12.01
N ASP A 127 9.94 -17.13 -11.74
CA ASP A 127 10.37 -18.42 -11.18
C ASP A 127 9.97 -18.57 -9.70
N TYR A 128 9.62 -17.47 -9.01
CA TYR A 128 9.41 -17.41 -7.56
C TYR A 128 8.04 -16.84 -7.15
N LEU A 129 7.35 -16.13 -8.04
CA LEU A 129 6.01 -15.60 -7.80
C LEU A 129 4.95 -16.71 -7.80
N GLY A 130 3.99 -16.64 -6.88
CA GLY A 130 2.86 -17.58 -6.81
C GLY A 130 3.23 -18.98 -6.31
N LYS A 131 4.50 -19.23 -5.99
CA LYS A 131 4.97 -20.44 -5.32
C LYS A 131 4.93 -20.21 -3.82
N GLY A 132 3.85 -20.67 -3.19
CA GLY A 132 3.75 -20.76 -1.74
C GLY A 132 4.78 -21.74 -1.18
N ASP A 133 5.17 -21.46 0.05
CA ASP A 133 5.97 -22.23 0.99
C ASP A 133 5.44 -23.66 1.14
N GLY A 134 5.89 -24.58 0.27
CA GLY A 134 5.92 -26.03 0.53
C GLY A 134 4.59 -26.75 0.80
N GLY A 135 3.43 -26.09 0.70
CA GLY A 135 2.10 -26.69 0.84
C GLY A 135 1.31 -26.48 -0.45
N GLY A 136 1.13 -27.53 -1.22
CA GLY A 136 0.41 -27.48 -2.49
C GLY A 136 -1.06 -27.12 -2.32
N THR A 137 -1.41 -25.87 -2.59
CA THR A 137 -2.69 -25.50 -3.20
C THR A 137 -2.45 -24.29 -4.09
N THR A 138 -2.67 -24.44 -5.40
CA THR A 138 -2.92 -23.32 -6.30
C THR A 138 -4.28 -22.72 -5.91
N ASP A 139 -4.32 -21.94 -4.84
CA ASP A 139 -5.53 -21.22 -4.46
C ASP A 139 -5.57 -19.90 -5.26
N PRO A 140 -6.55 -19.72 -6.17
CA PRO A 140 -6.78 -18.44 -6.85
C PRO A 140 -7.20 -17.31 -5.88
N SER A 141 -7.38 -17.60 -4.59
CA SER A 141 -7.63 -16.64 -3.51
C SER A 141 -6.38 -15.96 -2.95
N ASN A 142 -5.17 -16.29 -3.42
CA ASN A 142 -3.91 -15.63 -3.05
C ASN A 142 -3.80 -14.17 -3.58
N LYS A 143 -4.97 -13.54 -3.81
CA LYS A 143 -5.12 -12.10 -3.89
C LYS A 143 -4.75 -11.54 -2.51
N PRO A 144 -3.91 -10.50 -2.46
CA PRO A 144 -3.60 -9.85 -1.20
C PRO A 144 -4.89 -9.49 -0.46
N LEU A 145 -4.88 -9.80 0.85
CA LEU A 145 -5.84 -9.27 1.80
C LEU A 145 -5.99 -7.76 1.53
N GLN A 146 -7.24 -7.31 1.45
CA GLN A 146 -7.70 -5.95 1.14
C GLN A 146 -6.69 -4.83 1.49
N PRO A 147 -6.58 -3.76 0.67
CA PRO A 147 -5.62 -2.69 0.89
C PRO A 147 -5.65 -2.21 2.35
N LYS A 148 -4.48 -2.18 3.01
CA LYS A 148 -4.38 -1.73 4.40
C LYS A 148 -4.46 -0.20 4.45
N GLY A 149 -5.68 0.35 4.43
CA GLY A 149 -5.98 1.77 4.59
C GLY A 149 -7.34 2.01 5.23
N LEU A 150 -7.79 3.26 5.17
CA LEU A 150 -9.05 3.76 5.73
C LEU A 150 -10.16 3.90 4.68
N GLY A 151 -9.79 4.04 3.41
CA GLY A 151 -10.72 4.24 2.31
C GLY A 151 -9.99 4.63 1.02
N ILE A 152 -10.75 4.98 0.00
CA ILE A 152 -10.24 5.44 -1.29
C ILE A 152 -10.65 6.90 -1.52
N ALA A 153 -9.68 7.76 -1.85
CA ALA A 153 -9.88 9.16 -2.17
C ALA A 153 -9.70 9.41 -3.68
N THR A 154 -10.70 10.01 -4.31
CA THR A 154 -10.69 10.40 -5.72
C THR A 154 -10.87 11.91 -5.86
N SER A 155 -10.04 12.59 -6.66
CA SER A 155 -10.17 14.03 -6.89
C SER A 155 -11.57 14.38 -7.42
N LYS A 156 -12.24 15.37 -6.79
CA LYS A 156 -13.50 15.95 -7.29
C LYS A 156 -13.31 16.71 -8.60
N TYR A 157 -12.09 17.19 -8.85
CA TYR A 157 -11.80 18.09 -9.96
C TYR A 157 -11.57 17.35 -11.28
N PRO A 158 -11.66 18.02 -12.44
CA PRO A 158 -11.28 17.44 -13.73
C PRO A 158 -9.83 16.98 -13.77
N GLU A 159 -9.51 16.00 -14.64
CA GLU A 159 -8.14 15.58 -14.92
C GLU A 159 -7.24 16.79 -15.25
N GLY A 160 -6.03 16.82 -14.70
CA GLY A 160 -5.11 17.95 -14.78
C GLY A 160 -5.25 19.01 -13.68
N SER A 161 -6.35 19.00 -12.91
CA SER A 161 -6.57 19.97 -11.83
C SER A 161 -5.80 19.60 -10.57
N GLY A 162 -5.01 20.54 -10.06
CA GLY A 162 -4.07 20.29 -8.96
C GLY A 162 -4.68 20.35 -7.56
N ILE A 163 -4.34 19.37 -6.72
CA ILE A 163 -4.54 19.38 -5.26
C ILE A 163 -3.16 19.32 -4.59
N ASN A 164 -2.87 20.30 -3.73
CA ASN A 164 -1.58 20.39 -3.04
C ASN A 164 -1.40 19.27 -2.02
N LEU A 165 -0.18 18.74 -1.95
CA LEU A 165 0.25 17.80 -0.91
C LEU A 165 1.11 18.51 0.15
N TYR A 166 0.82 18.25 1.41
CA TYR A 166 1.45 18.84 2.59
C TYR A 166 2.21 17.77 3.38
N SER A 167 3.28 18.21 4.05
CA SER A 167 4.19 17.34 4.82
C SER A 167 3.54 16.66 6.03
N GLY A 168 2.42 17.19 6.51
CA GLY A 168 1.71 16.70 7.68
C GLY A 168 0.28 17.23 7.73
N PRO A 169 -0.50 16.83 8.74
CA PRO A 169 -1.78 17.45 9.00
C PRO A 169 -1.62 18.76 9.79
N GLY A 170 -2.58 19.67 9.62
CA GLY A 170 -2.72 20.86 10.44
C GLY A 170 -1.88 22.08 10.03
N LYS A 171 -1.92 23.12 10.87
CA LYS A 171 -1.44 24.48 10.54
C LYS A 171 0.06 24.63 10.32
N ASP A 172 0.87 23.73 10.89
CA ASP A 172 2.33 23.79 10.82
C ASP A 172 2.88 23.01 9.61
N ALA A 173 1.99 22.39 8.82
CA ALA A 173 2.36 21.65 7.63
C ALA A 173 2.77 22.57 6.48
N TRP A 174 3.89 22.27 5.85
CA TRP A 174 4.40 22.98 4.67
C TRP A 174 4.04 22.24 3.38
N PHE A 175 3.85 22.99 2.28
CA PHE A 175 3.59 22.44 0.95
C PHE A 175 4.81 21.71 0.41
N THR A 176 4.65 20.42 0.07
CA THR A 176 5.77 19.56 -0.32
C THR A 176 6.39 19.88 -1.68
N GLY A 177 5.78 20.76 -2.48
CA GLY A 177 6.11 20.91 -3.90
C GLY A 177 5.34 19.94 -4.80
N HIS A 178 4.67 18.94 -4.24
CA HIS A 178 3.93 17.93 -5.00
C HIS A 178 2.44 18.24 -5.09
N VAL A 179 1.85 17.90 -6.24
CA VAL A 179 0.45 18.15 -6.55
C VAL A 179 -0.16 16.89 -7.15
N ILE A 180 -1.34 16.50 -6.67
CA ILE A 180 -2.18 15.50 -7.34
C ILE A 180 -2.93 16.21 -8.45
N ASN A 181 -2.69 15.83 -9.70
CA ASN A 181 -3.35 16.43 -10.86
C ASN A 181 -4.08 15.39 -11.74
N THR A 182 -4.42 14.24 -11.17
CA THR A 182 -5.08 13.14 -11.88
C THR A 182 -6.31 12.67 -11.09
N LYS A 183 -7.34 12.15 -11.76
CA LYS A 183 -8.54 11.57 -11.12
C LYS A 183 -8.37 10.13 -10.66
N MET A 184 -7.16 9.58 -10.75
CA MET A 184 -6.90 8.21 -10.31
C MET A 184 -7.04 8.11 -8.78
N PRO A 185 -7.69 7.06 -8.25
CA PRO A 185 -7.95 6.94 -6.82
C PRO A 185 -6.66 6.74 -6.00
N TYR A 186 -6.65 7.19 -4.75
CA TYR A 186 -5.59 6.99 -3.77
C TYR A 186 -6.09 6.20 -2.58
N LEU A 187 -5.27 5.28 -2.07
CA LEU A 187 -5.53 4.69 -0.76
C LEU A 187 -5.28 5.75 0.32
N ILE A 188 -6.25 5.93 1.21
CA ILE A 188 -6.09 6.74 2.42
C ILE A 188 -5.38 5.86 3.43
N ILE A 189 -4.15 6.19 3.79
CA ILE A 189 -3.34 5.40 4.74
C ILE A 189 -3.44 5.91 6.18
N ASP A 190 -3.82 7.18 6.35
CA ASP A 190 -4.07 7.81 7.64
C ASP A 190 -5.00 9.03 7.46
N ALA A 191 -5.58 9.53 8.54
CA ALA A 191 -6.45 10.70 8.52
C ALA A 191 -6.35 11.51 9.82
N ALA A 192 -6.49 12.83 9.70
CA ALA A 192 -6.52 13.76 10.81
C ALA A 192 -7.90 14.41 10.90
N TRP A 193 -8.58 14.16 12.01
CA TRP A 193 -9.97 14.52 12.23
C TRP A 193 -10.09 15.81 13.03
N TYR A 194 -10.15 16.96 12.34
CA TYR A 194 -10.31 18.28 12.96
C TYR A 194 -11.77 18.78 12.97
N GLY A 195 -12.64 18.14 12.18
CA GLY A 195 -14.03 18.52 11.97
C GLY A 195 -14.20 19.58 10.87
N GLY A 196 -15.41 19.67 10.32
CA GLY A 196 -15.72 20.58 9.21
C GLY A 196 -14.86 20.32 7.98
N ASN A 197 -14.36 21.39 7.36
CA ASN A 197 -13.54 21.33 6.14
C ASN A 197 -12.03 21.21 6.43
N GLU A 198 -11.65 21.01 7.70
CA GLU A 198 -10.23 20.95 8.09
C GLU A 198 -9.68 19.54 8.18
N ASN A 199 -10.51 18.50 8.00
CA ASN A 199 -10.03 17.13 7.94
C ASN A 199 -8.98 16.97 6.83
N MET A 200 -7.94 16.18 7.12
CA MET A 200 -6.87 15.90 6.17
C MET A 200 -6.67 14.40 6.01
N LEU A 201 -6.41 13.98 4.77
CA LEU A 201 -6.15 12.61 4.37
C LEU A 201 -4.67 12.44 4.08
N CYS A 202 -4.05 11.41 4.63
CA CYS A 202 -2.72 10.98 4.25
C CYS A 202 -2.85 9.96 3.10
N LEU A 203 -2.28 10.29 1.95
CA LEU A 203 -2.39 9.49 0.72
C LEU A 203 -1.07 8.76 0.39
N GLY A 204 -0.08 8.85 1.28
CA GLY A 204 1.29 8.38 1.09
C GLY A 204 2.28 9.12 1.99
N TRP A 205 3.57 8.93 1.73
CA TRP A 205 4.67 9.55 2.47
C TRP A 205 4.65 11.06 2.27
N GLU A 206 4.42 11.80 3.37
CA GLU A 206 4.33 13.27 3.37
C GLU A 206 3.33 13.80 2.33
N ALA A 207 2.26 13.04 2.10
CA ALA A 207 1.24 13.33 1.10
C ALA A 207 -0.11 13.61 1.76
N TRP A 208 -0.16 14.62 2.63
CA TRP A 208 -1.40 15.05 3.28
C TRP A 208 -2.16 16.03 2.40
N ALA A 209 -3.48 15.87 2.27
CA ALA A 209 -4.33 16.78 1.52
C ALA A 209 -5.67 16.97 2.25
N LYS A 210 -6.31 18.13 2.07
CA LYS A 210 -7.63 18.36 2.69
C LYS A 210 -8.67 17.41 2.10
N GLU A 211 -9.47 16.78 2.96
CA GLU A 211 -10.53 15.85 2.58
C GLU A 211 -11.55 16.50 1.63
N GLU A 212 -11.81 17.80 1.80
CA GLU A 212 -12.81 18.53 1.02
C GLU A 212 -12.59 18.46 -0.51
N HIS A 213 -11.35 18.21 -0.94
CA HIS A 213 -10.97 18.09 -2.35
C HIS A 213 -11.30 16.72 -2.98
N PHE A 214 -11.71 15.74 -2.17
CA PHE A 214 -11.89 14.36 -2.61
C PHE A 214 -13.33 13.86 -2.43
N GLU A 215 -13.79 13.05 -3.38
CA GLU A 215 -14.85 12.07 -3.16
C GLU A 215 -14.21 10.89 -2.45
N VAL A 216 -14.73 10.52 -1.28
CA VAL A 216 -14.13 9.49 -0.44
C VAL A 216 -15.07 8.30 -0.28
N GLU A 217 -14.56 7.14 -0.62
CA GLU A 217 -15.18 5.84 -0.34
C GLU A 217 -14.51 5.24 0.89
N TRP A 218 -15.11 5.44 2.06
CA TRP A 218 -14.58 4.93 3.32
C TRP A 218 -14.75 3.42 3.43
N PHE A 219 -13.69 2.75 3.89
CA PHE A 219 -13.77 1.34 4.25
C PHE A 219 -14.55 1.15 5.55
N HIS A 220 -15.17 -0.01 5.64
CA HIS A 220 -15.94 -0.42 6.79
C HIS A 220 -15.45 -1.78 7.31
N ALA A 221 -15.38 -1.90 8.62
CA ALA A 221 -15.04 -3.12 9.32
C ALA A 221 -16.32 -3.94 9.60
N TYR A 222 -16.41 -5.11 8.99
CA TYR A 222 -17.50 -6.07 9.18
C TYR A 222 -17.07 -7.17 10.13
N SER A 223 -17.85 -7.44 11.17
CA SER A 223 -17.59 -8.56 12.08
C SER A 223 -17.49 -9.88 11.32
N LYS A 224 -16.50 -10.72 11.66
CA LYS A 224 -16.44 -12.12 11.20
C LYS A 224 -17.42 -13.03 11.93
N TYR A 225 -18.02 -12.53 13.01
CA TYR A 225 -18.97 -13.26 13.85
C TYR A 225 -20.41 -12.79 13.59
N PRO A 226 -21.42 -13.65 13.85
CA PRO A 226 -22.81 -13.25 13.80
C PRO A 226 -23.14 -12.04 14.70
N ALA A 227 -24.15 -11.28 14.31
CA ALA A 227 -24.69 -10.18 15.10
C ALA A 227 -25.06 -10.64 16.54
N GLY A 228 -24.70 -9.83 17.53
CA GLY A 228 -24.87 -10.13 18.96
C GLY A 228 -23.66 -10.78 19.62
N TYR A 229 -22.64 -11.18 18.85
CA TYR A 229 -21.41 -11.73 19.42
C TYR A 229 -20.53 -10.61 19.94
N GLY A 230 -20.22 -10.62 21.24
CA GLY A 230 -19.40 -9.57 21.88
C GLY A 230 -17.95 -9.61 21.39
N ILE A 231 -17.48 -8.49 20.84
CA ILE A 231 -16.10 -8.26 20.41
C ILE A 231 -15.50 -7.18 21.28
N ASN A 232 -14.41 -7.50 21.98
CA ASN A 232 -13.75 -6.58 22.91
C ASN A 232 -13.28 -5.29 22.21
N THR A 233 -13.49 -4.17 22.88
CA THR A 233 -12.96 -2.86 22.52
C THR A 233 -11.91 -2.40 23.52
N TYR A 234 -11.04 -1.50 23.08
CA TYR A 234 -9.90 -0.99 23.83
C TYR A 234 -9.80 0.53 23.69
N ASP A 235 -9.11 1.18 24.64
CA ASP A 235 -8.83 2.63 24.62
C ASP A 235 -7.63 3.04 23.73
N GLY A 236 -6.99 2.05 23.09
CA GLY A 236 -5.87 2.21 22.18
C GLY A 236 -5.36 0.86 21.68
N PRO A 237 -4.46 0.85 20.68
CA PRO A 237 -3.73 -0.37 20.31
C PRO A 237 -2.93 -0.90 21.50
N ASN A 238 -3.10 -2.19 21.82
CA ASN A 238 -2.56 -2.82 23.03
C ASN A 238 -2.94 -2.11 24.34
N GLY A 239 -4.03 -1.32 24.32
CA GLY A 239 -4.54 -0.55 25.45
C GLY A 239 -5.42 -1.38 26.40
N ASN A 240 -6.06 -0.68 27.32
CA ASN A 240 -6.97 -1.29 28.29
C ASN A 240 -8.31 -1.63 27.65
N TYR A 241 -8.93 -2.70 28.15
CA TYR A 241 -10.30 -3.06 27.81
C TYR A 241 -11.28 -1.90 28.14
N LYS A 242 -12.12 -1.53 27.17
CA LYS A 242 -13.09 -0.44 27.25
C LYS A 242 -14.55 -0.93 27.22
N GLY A 243 -14.79 -2.15 26.78
CA GLY A 243 -16.13 -2.71 26.60
C GLY A 243 -16.19 -3.70 25.45
N ASN A 244 -17.36 -3.80 24.82
CA ASN A 244 -17.55 -4.64 23.65
C ASN A 244 -18.54 -4.00 22.66
N VAL A 245 -18.40 -4.40 21.40
CA VAL A 245 -19.38 -4.17 20.33
C VAL A 245 -19.97 -5.50 19.89
N ASP A 246 -21.14 -5.48 19.26
CA ASP A 246 -21.93 -6.70 18.97
C ASP A 246 -21.83 -7.18 17.50
N GLY A 247 -21.12 -6.45 16.64
CA GLY A 247 -20.96 -6.80 15.24
C GLY A 247 -22.24 -6.72 14.40
N SER A 248 -23.32 -6.14 14.93
CA SER A 248 -24.63 -6.10 14.25
C SER A 248 -24.65 -5.19 13.02
N TYR A 249 -23.75 -4.19 12.98
CA TYR A 249 -23.58 -3.27 11.87
C TYR A 249 -22.09 -3.13 11.53
N PRO A 250 -21.76 -2.77 10.27
CA PRO A 250 -20.40 -2.37 9.94
C PRO A 250 -19.98 -1.11 10.71
N TYR A 251 -18.70 -1.06 11.05
CA TYR A 251 -18.10 0.10 11.70
C TYR A 251 -17.25 0.89 10.71
N GLY A 252 -17.26 2.21 10.79
CA GLY A 252 -16.30 3.04 10.04
C GLY A 252 -14.87 2.75 10.48
N VAL A 253 -13.91 2.89 9.57
CA VAL A 253 -12.48 2.70 9.84
C VAL A 253 -11.82 4.07 9.95
N PHE A 254 -11.67 4.59 11.17
CA PHE A 254 -11.16 5.95 11.42
C PHE A 254 -9.63 6.02 11.56
N ALA A 255 -9.01 4.93 11.99
CA ALA A 255 -7.56 4.75 12.04
C ALA A 255 -7.24 3.26 12.05
N ARG A 256 -6.03 2.89 11.62
CA ARG A 256 -5.51 1.52 11.75
C ARG A 256 -4.09 1.57 12.28
N LYS A 257 -3.80 0.81 13.32
CA LYS A 257 -2.48 0.81 13.98
C LYS A 257 -2.24 -0.49 14.74
N ASP A 258 -1.06 -1.08 14.57
CA ASP A 258 -0.59 -2.25 15.32
C ASP A 258 -1.58 -3.44 15.36
N GLY A 259 -2.31 -3.67 14.27
CA GLY A 259 -3.32 -4.73 14.18
C GLY A 259 -4.67 -4.38 14.84
N TYR A 260 -4.90 -3.11 15.14
CA TYR A 260 -6.18 -2.59 15.64
C TYR A 260 -6.80 -1.59 14.67
N ILE A 261 -8.13 -1.50 14.70
CA ILE A 261 -8.95 -0.53 13.98
C ILE A 261 -9.61 0.40 15.00
N ASP A 262 -9.48 1.72 14.84
CA ASP A 262 -10.35 2.67 15.54
C ASP A 262 -11.70 2.73 14.82
N ILE A 263 -12.75 2.34 15.52
CA ILE A 263 -14.14 2.37 15.04
C ILE A 263 -14.89 3.64 15.46
N GLY A 264 -14.15 4.62 16.00
CA GLY A 264 -14.63 5.96 16.33
C GLY A 264 -14.56 6.26 17.82
N GLN A 265 -14.40 7.55 18.15
CA GLN A 265 -14.31 8.05 19.53
C GLN A 265 -13.22 7.35 20.36
N ASN A 266 -12.08 7.05 19.71
CA ASN A 266 -10.96 6.34 20.32
C ASN A 266 -11.41 4.99 20.91
N THR A 267 -12.09 4.19 20.08
CA THR A 267 -12.61 2.86 20.45
C THR A 267 -11.99 1.87 19.49
N TRP A 268 -11.03 1.10 19.99
CA TRP A 268 -10.20 0.24 19.16
C TRP A 268 -10.67 -1.21 19.23
N VAL A 269 -10.68 -1.90 18.10
CA VAL A 269 -10.95 -3.34 18.01
C VAL A 269 -9.78 -4.05 17.33
N LYS A 270 -9.53 -5.31 17.67
CA LYS A 270 -8.49 -6.08 16.96
C LYS A 270 -8.95 -6.40 15.55
N GLU A 271 -8.12 -6.06 14.57
CA GLU A 271 -8.40 -6.24 13.14
C GLU A 271 -8.64 -7.70 12.75
N GLU A 272 -8.02 -8.66 13.47
CA GLU A 272 -8.18 -10.10 13.21
C GLU A 272 -9.64 -10.59 13.29
N HIS A 273 -10.51 -9.87 14.00
CA HIS A 273 -11.93 -10.17 14.16
C HIS A 273 -12.82 -9.59 13.06
N PHE A 274 -12.28 -8.82 12.13
CA PHE A 274 -13.05 -8.08 11.12
C PHE A 274 -12.58 -8.37 9.69
N ASN A 275 -13.52 -8.31 8.75
CA ASN A 275 -13.25 -8.18 7.33
C ASN A 275 -13.43 -6.70 6.98
N VAL A 276 -12.34 -6.04 6.54
CA VAL A 276 -12.40 -4.65 6.08
C VAL A 276 -12.61 -4.63 4.58
N ARG A 277 -13.57 -3.85 4.09
CA ARG A 277 -13.87 -3.66 2.67
C ARG A 277 -14.46 -2.28 2.41
#